data_AF-A0A949LE13-F1
#
_entry.id   AF-A0A949LE13-F1
#
_cell.length_a   1.000
_cell.length_b   1.000
_cell.length_c   1.000
_cell.angle_alpha   90.00
_cell.angle_beta   90.00
_cell.angle_gamma   90.00
#
_symmetry.space_group_name_H-M   'P 1'
#
loop_
_entity.id
_entity.type
_entity.pdbx_description
1 polymer ?
#
loop_
_entity_poly.entity_id
_entity_poly.type
_entity_poly.pdbx_seq_one_letter_code
_entity_poly.pdbx_strand_id
1 'polypeptide(L)' 'MILDANQIVAIRQHNDEEIRRGSRATHGYPAQTIQNLLHTIEALKNEKRKWKKLAQDRGKALDKIVEIASGSTESGSTGK' A
#
# COMPACT_ATOMS: atom_id res chain seq x y z
N MET A 1 -8.98 4.17 18.02
CA MET A 1 -7.87 5.11 17.77
C MET A 1 -7.02 4.53 16.66
N ILE A 2 -6.78 5.26 15.57
CA ILE A 2 -5.91 4.83 14.45
C ILE A 2 -4.55 5.49 14.66
N LEU A 3 -3.47 4.73 14.58
CA LEU A 3 -2.11 5.25 14.73
C LEU A 3 -1.69 6.01 13.45
N ASP A 4 -1.13 7.21 13.62
CA ASP A 4 -0.51 7.95 12.54
C ASP A 4 0.94 7.49 12.25
N ALA A 5 1.54 8.04 11.20
CA ALA A 5 2.88 7.66 10.77
C ALA A 5 3.96 7.99 11.81
N ASN A 6 3.84 9.10 12.53
CA ASN A 6 4.80 9.52 13.54
C ASN A 6 4.71 8.61 14.77
N GLN A 7 3.48 8.23 15.16
CA GLN A 7 3.24 7.26 16.23
C GLN A 7 3.84 5.90 15.90
N ILE A 8 3.73 5.43 14.65
CA ILE A 8 4.36 4.17 14.21
C ILE A 8 5.90 4.26 14.27
N VAL A 9 6.49 5.41 13.91
CA VAL A 9 7.94 5.63 13.99
C VAL A 9 8.41 5.63 15.45
N ALA A 10 7.69 6.32 16.34
CA ALA A 10 8.02 6.34 17.76
C ALA A 10 7.94 4.92 18.38
N ILE A 11 6.92 4.14 18.03
CA ILE A 11 6.80 2.74 18.46
C ILE A 11 7.97 1.90 17.94
N ARG A 12 8.38 2.08 16.69
CA ARG A 12 9.53 1.37 16.12
C ARG A 12 10.82 1.69 16.87
N GLN A 13 11.11 2.98 17.09
CA GLN A 13 12.31 3.42 17.81
C GLN A 13 12.35 2.85 19.22
N HIS A 14 11.24 2.95 19.96
CA HIS A 14 11.15 2.40 21.30
C HIS A 14 11.31 0.87 21.31
N ASN A 15 10.69 0.17 20.36
CA ASN A 15 10.82 -1.28 20.25
C ASN A 15 12.25 -1.72 19.93
N ASP A 16 12.95 -0.98 19.08
CA ASP A 16 14.36 -1.25 18.76
C ASP A 16 15.26 -1.08 20.00
N GLU A 17 14.95 -0.12 20.88
CA GLU A 17 15.61 0.02 22.17
C GLU A 17 15.33 -1.15 23.12
N GLU A 18 14.08 -1.61 23.19
CA GLU A 18 13.68 -2.74 24.03
C GLU A 18 14.35 -4.05 23.58
N ILE A 19 14.45 -4.29 22.26
CA ILE A 19 15.23 -5.42 21.71
C ILE A 19 16.70 -5.31 22.13
N ARG A 20 17.28 -4.11 22.05
CA ARG A 20 18.69 -3.88 22.44
C ARG A 20 18.92 -4.09 23.93
N ARG A 21 17.94 -3.81 24.79
CA ARG A 21 18.01 -4.01 26.25
C ARG A 21 17.99 -5.48 26.67
N GLY A 22 17.46 -6.38 25.83
CA GLY A 22 17.48 -7.82 26.06
C GLY A 22 16.87 -8.22 27.40
N SER A 23 17.65 -8.86 28.27
CA SER A 23 17.18 -9.30 29.60
C SER A 23 16.84 -8.16 30.58
N ARG A 24 17.22 -6.91 30.25
CA ARG A 24 16.84 -5.69 31.00
C ARG A 24 15.66 -4.95 30.36
N ALA A 25 15.00 -5.56 29.37
CA ALA A 25 13.81 -4.97 28.76
C ALA A 25 12.70 -4.77 29.79
N THR A 26 11.90 -3.74 29.55
CA THR A 26 10.78 -3.34 30.41
C THR A 26 9.70 -4.43 30.36
N HIS A 27 9.03 -4.66 31.49
CA HIS A 27 7.92 -5.62 31.54
C HIS A 27 6.73 -5.10 30.72
N GLY A 28 6.21 -5.91 29.80
CA GLY A 28 5.17 -5.49 28.86
C GLY A 28 5.00 -6.46 27.69
N TYR A 29 4.45 -5.95 26.58
CA TYR A 29 4.33 -6.74 25.36
C TYR A 29 5.70 -7.13 24.81
N PRO A 30 5.91 -8.38 24.36
CA PRO A 30 7.20 -8.82 23.84
C PRO A 30 7.62 -7.98 22.63
N ALA A 31 8.86 -7.50 22.64
CA ALA A 31 9.39 -6.65 21.58
C ALA A 31 9.37 -7.33 20.20
N GLN A 32 9.52 -8.65 20.17
CA GLN A 32 9.37 -9.46 18.95
C GLN A 32 7.95 -9.40 18.38
N THR A 33 6.93 -9.41 19.24
CA THR A 33 5.53 -9.32 18.81
C THR A 33 5.25 -7.95 18.19
N ILE A 34 5.72 -6.87 18.81
CA ILE A 34 5.60 -5.51 18.28
C ILE A 34 6.34 -5.42 16.93
N GLN A 35 7.54 -5.99 16.83
CA GLN A 35 8.29 -6.01 15.57
C GLN A 35 7.54 -6.73 14.45
N ASN A 36 6.93 -7.89 14.75
CA ASN A 36 6.12 -8.62 13.77
C ASN A 36 4.93 -7.77 13.30
N LEU A 37 4.24 -7.07 14.20
CA LEU A 37 3.15 -6.17 13.84
C LEU A 37 3.62 -5.01 12.97
N LEU A 38 4.76 -4.40 13.28
CA LEU A 38 5.38 -3.34 12.45
C LEU A 38 5.71 -3.85 11.05
N HIS A 39 6.19 -5.10 10.92
CA HIS A 39 6.41 -5.72 9.61
C HIS A 39 5.10 -5.95 8.85
N THR A 40 4.04 -6.43 9.52
CA THR A 40 2.72 -6.59 8.91
C THR A 40 2.18 -5.27 8.39
N ILE A 41 2.33 -4.17 9.14
CA ILE A 41 1.92 -2.83 8.70
C ILE A 41 2.64 -2.42 7.41
N GLU A 42 3.96 -2.62 7.32
CA GLU A 42 4.71 -2.29 6.11
C GLU A 42 4.33 -3.18 4.92
N ALA A 43 4.09 -4.48 5.15
CA ALA A 43 3.61 -5.39 4.11
C ALA A 43 2.26 -4.92 3.54
N LEU A 44 1.32 -4.54 4.41
CA LEU A 44 0.01 -4.02 4.01
C LEU A 44 0.11 -2.69 3.26
N LYS A 45 1.03 -1.79 3.66
CA LYS A 45 1.30 -0.54 2.93
C LYS A 45 1.79 -0.81 1.51
N ASN A 46 2.70 -1.76 1.35
CA ASN A 46 3.23 -2.15 0.04
C ASN A 46 2.16 -2.79 -0.84
N GLU A 47 1.35 -3.66 -0.27
CA GLU A 47 0.23 -4.26 -0.97
C GLU A 47 -0.77 -3.20 -1.43
N LYS A 48 -1.20 -2.29 -0.54
CA LYS A 48 -2.07 -1.15 -0.89
C LYS A 48 -1.51 -0.34 -2.08
N ARG A 49 -0.19 -0.12 -2.12
CA ARG A 49 0.46 0.60 -3.22
C ARG A 49 0.36 -0.17 -4.54
N LYS A 50 0.54 -1.50 -4.51
CA LYS A 50 0.37 -2.37 -5.69
C LYS A 50 -1.06 -2.31 -6.22
N TRP A 51 -2.05 -2.44 -5.33
CA TRP A 51 -3.47 -2.34 -5.70
C TRP A 51 -3.83 -0.99 -6.31
N LYS A 52 -3.31 0.11 -5.74
CA LYS A 52 -3.51 1.45 -6.30
C LYS A 52 -2.94 1.56 -7.72
N LYS A 53 -1.70 1.07 -7.93
CA LYS A 53 -1.08 1.08 -9.26
C LYS A 53 -1.87 0.23 -10.26
N LEU A 54 -2.27 -0.98 -9.86
CA LEU A 54 -3.08 -1.86 -10.70
C LEU A 54 -4.40 -1.22 -11.13
N ALA A 55 -5.10 -0.55 -10.21
CA ALA A 55 -6.34 0.16 -10.53
C ALA A 55 -6.11 1.29 -11.55
N GLN A 56 -5.02 2.07 -11.39
CA GLN A 56 -4.65 3.12 -12.34
C GLN A 56 -4.31 2.56 -13.72
N ASP A 57 -3.55 1.48 -13.78
CA ASP A 57 -3.17 0.83 -15.04
C ASP A 57 -4.40 0.26 -15.77
N ARG A 58 -5.34 -0.33 -15.01
CA ARG A 58 -6.63 -0.80 -15.53
C ARG A 58 -7.49 0.35 -16.06
N GLY A 59 -7.56 1.48 -15.35
CA GLY A 59 -8.27 2.68 -15.83
C GLY A 59 -7.75 3.14 -17.20
N LYS A 60 -6.42 3.30 -17.31
CA LYS A 60 -5.78 3.68 -18.60
C LYS A 60 -6.04 2.68 -19.73
N ALA A 61 -6.07 1.38 -19.41
CA ALA A 61 -6.36 0.35 -20.41
C ALA A 61 -7.80 0.45 -20.89
N LEU A 62 -8.76 0.68 -19.98
CA LEU A 62 -10.16 0.88 -20.33
C LEU A 62 -10.35 2.16 -21.17
N ASP A 63 -9.70 3.26 -20.82
CA ASP A 63 -9.76 4.51 -21.59
C ASP A 63 -9.31 4.30 -23.05
N LYS A 64 -8.22 3.55 -23.26
CA LYS A 64 -7.73 3.19 -24.61
C LYS A 64 -8.70 2.29 -25.37
N ILE A 65 -9.34 1.35 -24.68
CA ILE A 65 -10.35 0.48 -25.31
C ILE A 65 -11.54 1.33 -25.77
N VAL A 66 -11.99 2.28 -24.95
CA VAL A 66 -13.07 3.21 -25.31
C VAL A 66 -12.67 4.07 -26.51
N GLU A 67 -11.46 4.63 -26.52
CA GLU A 67 -10.94 5.42 -27.64
C GLU A 67 -10.99 4.63 -28.96
N ILE A 68 -10.45 3.41 -28.98
CA ILE A 68 -10.46 2.53 -30.16
C ILE A 68 -11.90 2.20 -30.59
N ALA A 69 -12.78 1.86 -29.64
CA ALA A 69 -14.17 1.51 -29.93
C ALA A 69 -14.95 2.71 -30.50
N SER A 70 -14.71 3.92 -30.00
CA SER A 70 -15.35 5.16 -30.46
C SER A 70 -14.80 5.67 -31.80
N GLY A 71 -13.52 5.45 -32.10
CA GLY A 71 -12.92 5.82 -33.39
C GLY A 71 -13.24 4.87 -34.54
N SER A 72 -13.79 3.69 -34.25
CA SER A 72 -14.15 2.68 -35.26
C SER A 72 -15.53 2.93 -35.91
N THR A 73 -16.30 3.92 -35.46
CA THR A 73 -17.67 4.18 -35.96
C THR A 73 -17.77 5.26 -37.05
N GLU A 74 -16.67 5.93 -37.45
CA GLU A 74 -16.72 7.02 -38.45
C GLU A 74 -16.25 6.67 -39.88
N SER A 75 -15.87 5.41 -40.18
CA SER A 75 -15.37 5.03 -41.52
C SER A 75 -16.40 4.36 -42.45
N GLY A 76 -17.70 4.55 -42.21
CA GLY A 76 -18.78 3.86 -42.92
C GLY A 76 -19.86 4.73 -43.58
N SER A 77 -19.60 6.01 -43.87
CA SER A 77 -20.57 6.86 -44.56
C SER A 77 -19.92 7.74 -45.63
N THR A 78 -19.55 7.14 -46.76
CA THR A 78 -19.56 7.84 -48.06
C THR A 78 -20.85 7.41 -48.76
N GLY A 79 -21.91 8.15 -48.44
CA GLY A 79 -23.18 8.08 -49.13
C GLY A 79 -23.03 8.45 -50.61
N LYS A 80 -23.79 7.70 -51.41
CA LYS A 80 -24.21 7.89 -52.81
C LYS A 80 -24.00 9.28 -53.42
#